data_AF-Q40803-F1
#
_entry.id   AF-Q40803-F1
#
_cell.length_a   1.000
_cell.length_b   1.000
_cell.length_c   1.000
_cell.angle_alpha   90.00
_cell.angle_beta   90.00
_cell.angle_gamma   90.00
#
_symmetry.space_group_name_H-M   'P 1'
#
loop_
_entity.id
_entity.type
_entity.pdbx_description
1 polymer ?
#
loop_
_entity_poly.entity_id
_entity_poly.type
_entity_poly.pdbx_seq_one_letter_code
_entity_poly.pdbx_strand_id
1 'polypeptide(L)'
;KSDRQGLLLGCKPPPNYTKVKDKMLDDLDKHWTQLLLKEKVGKTEQRIWKYQYMKHGSCCRELYNQDMYFNLALHLKDTVDLKRNLGKQNITPGGNYTFAEIIKAVKTVSKSEPNIKCIKFKGPL
;
A
#
# COMPACT_ATOMS: atom_id res chain seq x y z
N LYS A 1 21.79 -1.10 11.67
CA LYS A 1 21.19 0.13 11.06
C LYS A 1 21.59 0.10 9.58
N SER A 2 20.74 -0.41 8.70
CA SER A 2 21.02 -0.47 7.26
C SER A 2 20.43 0.79 6.64
N ASP A 3 21.32 1.60 6.08
CA ASP A 3 21.00 2.70 5.19
C ASP A 3 20.23 2.12 3.99
N ARG A 4 19.02 2.62 3.72
CA ARG A 4 18.20 2.17 2.59
C ARG A 4 18.63 2.93 1.34
N GLN A 5 19.84 2.66 0.87
CA GLN A 5 20.38 3.25 -0.35
C GLN A 5 19.38 3.07 -1.50
N GLY A 6 18.95 4.17 -2.13
CA GLY A 6 18.08 4.19 -3.32
C GLY A 6 16.59 4.46 -3.10
N LEU A 7 16.08 4.61 -1.87
CA LEU A 7 14.67 4.99 -1.65
C LEU A 7 14.47 6.51 -1.68
N LEU A 8 13.71 6.99 -2.67
CA LEU A 8 13.26 8.38 -2.74
C LEU A 8 12.17 8.62 -1.68
N LEU A 9 12.48 9.47 -0.70
CA LEU A 9 11.60 9.78 0.44
C LEU A 9 11.70 11.27 0.79
N GLY A 10 10.57 11.89 1.11
CA GLY A 10 10.51 13.25 1.66
C GLY A 10 11.08 14.32 0.74
N CYS A 11 10.84 14.21 -0.57
CA CYS A 11 11.37 15.12 -1.57
C CYS A 11 10.92 16.57 -1.33
N LYS A 12 11.80 17.52 -1.65
CA LYS A 12 11.63 18.94 -1.29
C LYS A 12 11.16 19.80 -2.49
N PRO A 13 10.43 20.90 -2.24
CA PRO A 13 9.73 21.22 -0.98
C PRO A 13 8.66 20.19 -0.61
N PRO A 14 8.31 20.04 0.68
CA PRO A 14 7.22 19.15 1.06
C PRO A 14 5.90 19.64 0.43
N PRO A 15 5.07 18.75 -0.13
CA PRO A 15 3.80 19.15 -0.72
C PRO A 15 2.79 19.50 0.37
N ASN A 16 1.88 20.43 0.06
CA ASN A 16 0.68 20.64 0.86
C ASN A 16 -0.26 19.44 0.69
N TYR A 17 -0.98 19.09 1.76
CA TYR A 17 -1.99 18.04 1.74
C TYR A 17 -3.38 18.64 1.90
N THR A 18 -4.23 18.41 0.90
CA THR A 18 -5.65 18.76 0.96
C THR A 18 -6.43 17.54 1.41
N LYS A 19 -7.34 17.68 2.39
CA LYS A 19 -8.16 16.54 2.82
C LYS A 19 -8.99 16.02 1.65
N VAL A 20 -8.89 14.71 1.41
CA VAL A 20 -9.69 13.98 0.43
C VAL A 20 -11.14 13.97 0.89
N LYS A 21 -12.08 14.09 -0.05
CA LYS A 21 -13.53 14.12 0.21
C LYS A 21 -14.27 13.21 -0.78
N ASP A 22 -15.58 13.11 -0.57
CA ASP A 22 -16.54 12.50 -1.49
C ASP A 22 -16.16 11.06 -1.87
N LYS A 23 -16.38 10.67 -3.13
CA LYS A 23 -16.13 9.32 -3.61
C LYS A 23 -14.71 8.82 -3.30
N MET A 24 -13.70 9.68 -3.45
CA MET A 24 -12.31 9.27 -3.20
C MET A 24 -12.04 9.04 -1.71
N LEU A 25 -12.75 9.72 -0.80
CA LEU A 25 -12.68 9.44 0.63
C LEU A 25 -13.19 8.03 0.92
N ASP A 26 -14.34 7.65 0.34
CA ASP A 26 -14.93 6.33 0.55
C ASP A 26 -14.09 5.21 -0.11
N ASP A 27 -13.55 5.46 -1.29
CA ASP A 27 -12.65 4.50 -1.97
C ASP A 27 -11.36 4.28 -1.18
N LEU A 28 -10.73 5.35 -0.67
CA LEU A 28 -9.52 5.22 0.15
C LEU A 28 -9.81 4.56 1.49
N ASP A 29 -10.93 4.84 2.13
CA ASP A 29 -11.30 4.22 3.41
C ASP A 29 -11.48 2.70 3.25
N LYS A 30 -12.04 2.26 2.13
CA LYS A 30 -12.23 0.84 1.79
C LYS A 30 -10.95 0.14 1.32
N HIS A 31 -10.20 0.74 0.41
CA HIS A 31 -9.10 0.07 -0.29
C HIS A 31 -7.71 0.37 0.27
N TRP A 32 -7.58 1.48 1.02
CA TRP A 32 -6.39 1.90 1.74
C TRP A 32 -6.72 2.25 3.21
N THR A 33 -7.44 1.34 3.87
CA THR A 33 -7.92 1.50 5.25
C THR A 33 -6.78 1.79 6.23
N GLN A 34 -7.03 2.73 7.14
CA GLN A 34 -6.07 3.16 8.16
C GLN A 34 -6.22 2.28 9.42
N LEU A 35 -5.78 1.02 9.33
CA LEU A 35 -6.06 -0.06 10.29
C LEU A 35 -5.74 0.24 11.77
N LEU A 36 -4.84 1.18 12.07
CA LEU A 36 -4.48 1.55 13.44
C LEU A 36 -5.37 2.66 14.04
N LEU A 37 -6.35 3.16 13.28
CA LEU A 37 -7.26 4.23 13.68
C LEU A 37 -8.70 3.73 13.65
N LYS A 38 -9.55 4.32 14.51
CA LYS A 38 -11.01 4.18 14.36
C LYS A 38 -11.44 4.81 13.03
N GLU A 39 -12.38 4.21 12.32
CA GLU A 39 -12.86 4.66 11.01
C GLU A 39 -13.17 6.17 10.98
N LYS A 40 -14.02 6.65 11.91
CA LYS A 40 -14.37 8.08 12.02
C LYS A 40 -13.14 8.99 12.14
N VAL A 41 -12.15 8.57 12.93
CA VAL A 41 -10.88 9.29 13.11
C VAL A 41 -10.06 9.25 11.81
N GLY A 42 -9.99 8.08 11.18
CA GLY A 42 -9.35 7.89 9.87
C GLY A 42 -9.91 8.83 8.80
N LYS A 43 -11.23 8.83 8.59
CA LYS A 43 -11.89 9.68 7.57
C LYS A 43 -11.75 11.17 7.86
N THR A 44 -11.81 11.57 9.14
CA THR A 44 -11.75 12.98 9.55
C THR A 44 -10.33 13.56 9.50
N GLU A 45 -9.34 12.82 9.98
CA GLU A 45 -7.97 13.31 10.15
C GLU A 45 -7.01 12.88 9.04
N GLN A 46 -7.27 11.75 8.40
CA GLN A 46 -6.53 11.25 7.23
C GLN A 46 -5.02 11.13 7.50
N ARG A 47 -4.65 10.81 8.75
CA ARG A 47 -3.26 10.88 9.24
C ARG A 47 -2.31 10.02 8.41
N ILE A 48 -2.72 8.79 8.08
CA ILE A 48 -1.86 7.86 7.35
C ILE A 48 -1.75 8.29 5.88
N TRP A 49 -2.84 8.70 5.24
CA TRP A 49 -2.79 9.16 3.85
C TRP A 49 -1.95 10.42 3.68
N LYS A 50 -2.11 11.40 4.58
CA LYS A 50 -1.27 12.59 4.63
C LYS A 50 0.20 12.22 4.78
N TYR A 51 0.52 11.34 5.72
CA TYR A 51 1.89 10.88 5.94
C TYR A 51 2.49 10.22 4.69
N GLN A 52 1.74 9.31 4.05
CA GLN A 52 2.20 8.60 2.85
C GLN A 52 2.39 9.56 1.68
N TYR A 53 1.47 10.51 1.46
CA TYR A 53 1.61 11.50 0.40
C TYR A 53 2.81 12.43 0.64
N MET A 54 2.99 12.96 1.85
CA MET A 54 4.14 13.82 2.16
C MET A 54 5.47 13.07 2.06
N LYS A 55 5.52 11.80 2.46
CA LYS A 55 6.75 11.01 2.48
C LYS A 55 7.10 10.39 1.12
N HIS A 56 6.13 9.91 0.37
CA HIS A 56 6.34 9.18 -0.88
C HIS A 56 5.78 9.93 -2.10
N GLY A 57 4.56 10.44 -2.01
CA GLY A 57 3.94 11.23 -3.09
C GLY A 57 4.72 12.51 -3.43
N SER A 58 5.41 13.10 -2.45
CA SER A 58 6.31 14.24 -2.66
C SER A 58 7.38 14.01 -3.74
N CYS A 59 7.78 12.75 -3.95
CA CYS A 59 8.83 12.37 -4.89
C CYS A 59 8.33 12.07 -6.31
N CYS A 60 7.02 12.10 -6.56
CA CYS A 60 6.46 11.90 -7.90
C CYS A 60 5.51 13.04 -8.34
N ARG A 61 5.51 14.15 -7.61
CA ARG A 61 4.59 15.27 -7.80
C ARG A 61 4.68 15.99 -9.15
N GLU A 62 5.82 15.89 -9.82
CA GLU A 62 6.03 16.48 -11.15
C GLU A 62 5.20 15.78 -12.22
N LEU A 63 4.82 14.52 -11.97
CA LEU A 63 3.99 13.71 -12.85
C LEU A 63 2.58 13.51 -12.29
N TYR A 64 2.43 13.42 -10.97
CA TYR A 64 1.17 13.09 -10.30
C TYR A 64 0.88 14.09 -9.17
N ASN A 65 -0.13 14.94 -9.36
CA ASN A 65 -0.66 15.71 -8.24
C ASN A 65 -1.31 14.78 -7.20
N GLN A 66 -1.79 15.34 -6.08
CA GLN A 66 -2.33 14.54 -4.97
C GLN A 66 -3.44 13.57 -5.39
N ASP A 67 -4.40 14.05 -6.17
CA ASP A 67 -5.55 13.25 -6.59
C ASP A 67 -5.10 12.15 -7.57
N MET A 68 -4.19 12.47 -8.49
CA MET A 68 -3.61 11.49 -9.40
C MET A 68 -2.80 10.42 -8.65
N TYR A 69 -2.06 10.80 -7.60
CA TYR A 69 -1.32 9.86 -6.76
C TYR A 69 -2.24 8.84 -6.08
N PHE A 70 -3.33 9.30 -5.46
CA PHE A 70 -4.29 8.40 -4.80
C PHE A 70 -5.07 7.57 -5.81
N ASN A 71 -5.52 8.16 -6.92
CA ASN A 71 -6.21 7.43 -7.99
C ASN A 71 -5.32 6.34 -8.60
N LEU A 72 -4.04 6.62 -8.84
CA LEU A 72 -3.10 5.63 -9.34
C LEU A 72 -2.93 4.48 -8.34
N ALA A 73 -2.81 4.76 -7.05
CA ALA A 73 -2.71 3.73 -6.02
C ALA A 73 -3.97 2.84 -5.97
N LEU A 74 -5.15 3.44 -6.05
CA LEU A 74 -6.43 2.73 -6.11
C LEU A 74 -6.53 1.86 -7.38
N HIS A 75 -6.16 2.40 -8.54
CA HIS A 75 -6.16 1.68 -9.80
C HIS A 75 -5.20 0.48 -9.77
N LEU A 76 -3.95 0.68 -9.31
CA LEU A 76 -2.98 -0.40 -9.18
C LEU A 76 -3.48 -1.50 -8.24
N LYS A 77 -4.16 -1.14 -7.15
CA LYS A 77 -4.77 -2.12 -6.25
C LYS A 77 -5.89 -2.92 -6.92
N ASP A 78 -6.72 -2.27 -7.74
CA ASP A 78 -7.83 -2.92 -8.44
C ASP A 78 -7.36 -3.89 -9.54
N THR A 79 -6.20 -3.61 -10.16
CA THR A 79 -5.64 -4.49 -11.20
C THR A 79 -5.14 -5.86 -10.72
N VAL A 80 -4.97 -6.06 -9.40
CA VAL A 80 -4.39 -7.29 -8.85
C VAL A 80 -5.19 -7.83 -7.66
N ASP A 81 -5.89 -8.95 -7.87
CA ASP A 81 -6.53 -9.71 -6.79
C ASP A 81 -5.61 -10.81 -6.25
N LEU A 82 -4.70 -10.40 -5.35
CA LEU A 82 -3.76 -11.32 -4.71
C LEU A 82 -4.45 -12.42 -3.90
N LYS A 83 -5.55 -12.10 -3.21
CA LYS A 83 -6.23 -13.07 -2.33
C LYS A 83 -6.79 -14.23 -3.15
N ARG A 84 -7.53 -13.91 -4.21
CA ARG A 84 -8.10 -14.94 -5.10
C ARG A 84 -7.00 -15.72 -5.81
N ASN A 85 -5.95 -15.05 -6.26
CA ASN A 85 -4.87 -15.71 -6.98
C ASN A 85 -4.09 -16.69 -6.10
N LEU A 86 -3.71 -16.27 -4.90
CA LEU A 86 -3.05 -17.14 -3.91
C LEU A 86 -3.95 -18.34 -3.57
N GLY A 87 -5.25 -18.11 -3.36
CA GLY A 87 -6.22 -19.18 -3.10
C GLY A 87 -6.30 -20.23 -4.22
N LYS A 88 -6.25 -19.82 -5.49
CA LYS A 88 -6.20 -20.76 -6.65
C LYS A 88 -4.95 -21.63 -6.67
N GLN A 89 -3.89 -21.20 -5.98
CA GLN A 89 -2.63 -21.94 -5.84
C GLN A 89 -2.56 -22.68 -4.49
N ASN A 90 -3.68 -22.82 -3.78
CA ASN A 90 -3.76 -23.41 -2.43
C ASN A 90 -2.91 -22.68 -1.37
N ILE A 91 -2.60 -21.40 -1.60
CA ILE A 91 -1.95 -20.51 -0.64
C ILE A 91 -3.03 -19.71 0.09
N THR A 92 -3.36 -20.13 1.30
CA THR A 92 -4.41 -19.54 2.13
C THR A 92 -3.87 -19.13 3.51
N PRO A 93 -4.46 -18.10 4.15
CA PRO A 93 -4.07 -17.73 5.52
C PRO A 93 -4.10 -18.92 6.48
N GLY A 94 -3.12 -19.02 7.38
CA GLY A 94 -2.98 -20.12 8.35
C GLY A 94 -2.07 -21.27 7.91
N GLY A 95 -1.66 -21.31 6.63
CA GLY A 95 -0.69 -22.29 6.13
C GLY A 95 0.78 -21.84 6.22
N ASN A 96 1.68 -22.79 5.99
CA ASN A 96 3.11 -22.55 5.82
C ASN A 96 3.50 -22.84 4.37
N TYR A 97 4.21 -21.90 3.74
CA TYR A 97 4.59 -21.98 2.33
C TYR A 97 6.04 -21.54 2.17
N THR A 98 6.72 -22.13 1.21
CA THR A 98 8.05 -21.69 0.84
C THR A 98 7.99 -20.32 0.16
N PHE A 99 9.09 -19.58 0.25
CA PHE A 99 9.21 -18.28 -0.41
C PHE A 99 9.03 -18.40 -1.94
N ALA A 100 9.52 -19.49 -2.53
CA ALA A 100 9.41 -19.77 -3.96
C ALA A 100 7.95 -19.99 -4.41
N GLU A 101 7.14 -20.71 -3.62
CA GLU A 101 5.72 -20.90 -3.91
C GLU A 101 4.96 -19.57 -3.93
N ILE A 102 5.22 -18.70 -2.93
CA ILE A 102 4.58 -17.38 -2.84
C ILE A 102 4.99 -16.51 -4.04
N ILE A 103 6.28 -16.44 -4.37
CA ILE A 103 6.75 -15.68 -5.54
C ILE A 103 6.09 -16.21 -6.81
N LYS A 104 6.10 -17.52 -7.03
CA LYS A 104 5.52 -18.15 -8.22
C LYS A 104 4.04 -17.79 -8.36
N ALA A 105 3.27 -17.89 -7.27
CA ALA A 105 1.86 -17.55 -7.28
C ALA A 105 1.64 -16.07 -7.63
N VAL A 106 2.28 -15.15 -6.89
CA VAL A 106 2.11 -13.70 -7.11
C VAL A 106 2.57 -13.26 -8.51
N LYS A 107 3.66 -13.85 -9.05
CA LYS A 107 4.15 -13.58 -10.42
C LYS A 107 3.09 -13.80 -11.50
N THR A 108 2.12 -14.70 -11.28
CA THR A 108 1.06 -14.95 -12.26
C THR A 108 0.14 -13.75 -12.49
N VAL A 109 0.14 -12.76 -11.58
CA VAL A 109 -0.70 -11.55 -11.67
C VAL A 109 0.10 -10.25 -11.66
N SER A 110 1.32 -10.21 -11.13
CA SER A 110 2.09 -8.97 -10.97
C SER A 110 2.86 -8.52 -12.22
N LYS A 111 2.88 -9.29 -13.32
CA LYS A 111 3.67 -9.08 -14.56
C LYS A 111 5.20 -8.95 -14.39
N SER A 112 5.67 -8.79 -13.16
CA SER A 112 7.08 -8.67 -12.76
C SER A 112 7.31 -9.40 -11.45
N GLU A 113 8.59 -9.60 -11.09
CA GLU A 113 8.95 -10.27 -9.85
C GLU A 113 8.54 -9.47 -8.61
N PRO A 114 7.73 -10.05 -7.71
CA PRO A 114 7.27 -9.37 -6.51
C PRO A 114 8.35 -9.33 -5.43
N ASN A 115 8.37 -8.26 -4.66
CA ASN A 115 9.18 -8.17 -3.44
C ASN A 115 8.35 -8.61 -2.24
N ILE A 116 8.56 -9.85 -1.78
CA ILE A 116 7.86 -10.42 -0.63
C ILE A 116 8.53 -9.96 0.67
N LYS A 117 7.74 -9.37 1.57
CA LYS A 117 8.20 -8.88 2.89
C LYS A 117 7.61 -9.74 4.00
N CYS A 118 8.47 -10.30 4.85
CA CYS A 118 8.06 -11.12 5.99
C CYS A 118 8.31 -10.38 7.31
N ILE A 119 7.46 -10.65 8.31
CA ILE A 119 7.67 -10.25 9.70
C ILE A 119 7.74 -11.50 10.57
N LYS A 120 8.74 -11.58 11.45
CA LYS A 120 8.78 -12.63 12.48
C LYS A 120 8.04 -12.11 13.70
N PHE A 121 6.84 -12.62 13.94
CA PHE A 121 6.10 -12.30 15.16
C PHE A 121 6.87 -12.84 16.37
N LYS A 122 7.04 -12.00 17.39
CA LYS A 122 7.74 -12.33 18.65
C LYS A 122 6.83 -12.18 19.88
N GLY A 123 5.52 -12.00 19.69
CA GLY A 123 4.57 -11.92 20.79
C GLY A 123 4.08 -13.29 21.25
N PRO A 124 3.44 -13.38 22.43
CA PRO A 124 2.66 -14.56 22.78
C PRO A 124 1.49 -14.71 21.80
N LEU A 125 1.18 -15.96 21.44
CA LEU A 125 -0.07 -16.31 20.76
C LEU A 125 -1.25 -16.16 21.74
#